data_AF-A0AAW4KVE9-F1
#
_entry.id   AF-A0AAW4KVE9-F1
#
_cell.length_a   1.000
_cell.length_b   1.000
_cell.length_c   1.000
_cell.angle_alpha   90.00
_cell.angle_beta   90.00
_cell.angle_gamma   90.00
#
_symmetry.space_group_name_H-M   'P 1'
#
loop_
_entity.id
_entity.type
_entity.pdbx_description
1 polymer ?
#
loop_
_entity_poly.entity_id
_entity_poly.type
_entity_poly.pdbx_seq_one_letter_code
_entity_poly.pdbx_strand_id
1 'polypeptide(L)'
;GVTGEIANGGTTDDTRPTLTGHGTPNTQVKIYENGNFLGYVFTDATGLWVMEVSPKLAEGEHTFTVVDAGVSSDPFTVTIGAPDSAKPSIDSMFDNFGVSGD
;
A
#
# COMPACT_ATOMS: atom_id res chain seq x y z
N GLY A 1 1.83 4.21 9.92
CA GLY A 1 0.67 3.41 9.53
C GLY A 1 -0.47 4.32 9.16
N VAL A 2 -0.49 4.78 7.91
CA VAL A 2 -1.67 5.48 7.38
C VAL A 2 -2.75 4.42 7.16
N THR A 3 -3.84 4.49 7.93
CA THR A 3 -5.02 3.65 7.71
C THR A 3 -6.08 4.52 7.05
N GLY A 4 -6.41 4.23 5.80
CA GLY A 4 -7.34 5.02 4.99
C GLY A 4 -7.21 4.70 3.51
N GLU A 5 -8.14 5.24 2.70
CA GLU A 5 -8.07 5.16 1.24
C GLU A 5 -6.78 5.86 0.75
N ILE A 6 -6.00 5.16 -0.07
CA ILE A 6 -4.84 5.73 -0.74
C ILE A 6 -5.36 6.34 -2.05
N ALA A 7 -5.19 7.64 -2.25
CA ALA A 7 -5.51 8.27 -3.53
C ALA A 7 -4.50 7.91 -4.62
N ASN A 8 -4.87 8.04 -5.89
CA ASN A 8 -3.92 7.85 -7.00
C ASN A 8 -2.74 8.84 -6.87
N GLY A 9 -1.51 8.34 -6.92
CA GLY A 9 -0.29 9.09 -6.65
C GLY A 9 0.04 9.24 -5.16
N GLY A 10 -0.70 8.56 -4.27
CA GLY A 10 -0.48 8.59 -2.83
C GLY A 10 0.70 7.74 -2.36
N THR A 11 1.00 7.85 -1.06
CA THR A 11 2.08 7.11 -0.38
C THR A 11 1.51 6.29 0.76
N THR A 12 2.06 5.10 0.99
CA THR A 12 1.74 4.24 2.14
C THR A 12 3.00 3.55 2.67
N ASP A 13 2.99 3.14 3.94
CA ASP A 13 3.98 2.24 4.53
C ASP A 13 3.56 0.76 4.50
N ASP A 14 2.37 0.47 3.97
CA ASP A 14 1.86 -0.89 3.82
C ASP A 14 2.37 -1.55 2.53
N THR A 15 3.25 -2.53 2.67
CA THR A 15 3.78 -3.34 1.56
C THR A 15 2.78 -4.35 0.96
N ARG A 16 1.57 -4.47 1.49
CA ARG A 16 0.51 -5.38 1.01
C ARG A 16 -0.86 -4.66 0.95
N PRO A 17 -0.98 -3.60 0.13
CA PRO A 17 -2.23 -2.88 0.05
C PRO A 17 -3.36 -3.80 -0.44
N THR A 18 -4.57 -3.54 0.06
CA THR A 18 -5.79 -4.15 -0.47
C THR A 18 -6.32 -3.29 -1.60
N LEU A 19 -6.42 -3.88 -2.79
CA LEU A 19 -7.02 -3.25 -3.96
C LEU A 19 -8.51 -3.57 -3.97
N THR A 20 -9.33 -2.55 -4.23
CA THR A 20 -10.78 -2.70 -4.42
C THR A 20 -11.18 -2.00 -5.71
N GLY A 21 -12.18 -2.53 -6.40
CA GLY A 21 -12.74 -1.84 -7.55
C GLY A 21 -13.99 -2.49 -8.09
N HIS A 22 -14.36 -2.07 -9.30
CA HIS A 22 -15.53 -2.56 -10.02
C HIS A 22 -15.12 -3.18 -11.37
N GLY A 23 -15.97 -4.06 -11.87
CA GLY A 23 -15.90 -4.66 -13.21
C GLY A 23 -17.26 -5.23 -13.60
N THR A 24 -17.29 -5.96 -14.70
CA THR A 24 -18.48 -6.69 -15.16
C THR A 24 -18.88 -7.72 -14.10
N PRO A 25 -20.14 -7.85 -13.68
CA PRO A 25 -20.55 -8.80 -12.64
C PRO A 25 -20.25 -10.27 -12.97
N ASN A 26 -19.78 -11.02 -11.98
CA ASN A 26 -19.39 -12.43 -12.08
C ASN A 26 -18.36 -12.74 -13.18
N THR A 27 -17.43 -11.82 -13.46
CA THR A 27 -16.34 -12.00 -14.43
C THR A 27 -14.97 -11.98 -13.77
N GLN A 28 -13.97 -12.43 -14.52
CA GLN A 28 -12.57 -12.38 -14.10
C GLN A 28 -11.96 -11.01 -14.43
N VAL A 29 -11.39 -10.35 -13.42
CA VAL A 29 -10.56 -9.16 -13.55
C VAL A 29 -9.10 -9.56 -13.38
N LYS A 30 -8.23 -9.18 -14.32
CA LYS A 30 -6.77 -9.36 -14.23
C LYS A 30 -6.12 -8.10 -13.70
N ILE A 31 -5.20 -8.24 -12.76
CA ILE A 31 -4.45 -7.14 -12.16
C ILE A 31 -2.98 -7.26 -12.56
N TYR A 32 -2.41 -6.13 -12.94
CA TYR A 32 -1.02 -5.99 -13.32
C TYR A 32 -0.33 -4.95 -12.43
N GLU A 33 0.92 -5.21 -12.11
CA GLU A 33 1.80 -4.31 -11.36
C GLU A 33 3.02 -4.03 -12.24
N ASN A 34 3.28 -2.75 -12.53
CA ASN A 34 4.34 -2.30 -13.42
C ASN A 34 4.38 -3.04 -14.77
N GLY A 35 3.19 -3.38 -15.29
CA GLY A 35 2.99 -4.14 -16.54
C GLY A 35 3.14 -5.65 -16.41
N ASN A 36 3.59 -6.18 -15.27
CA ASN A 36 3.69 -7.60 -14.99
C ASN A 36 2.38 -8.14 -14.44
N PHE A 37 2.01 -9.36 -14.82
CA PHE A 37 0.81 -9.99 -14.29
C PHE A 37 0.99 -10.31 -12.80
N LEU A 38 0.15 -9.71 -11.96
CA LEU A 38 0.16 -9.93 -10.52
C LEU A 38 -0.79 -11.06 -10.13
N GLY A 39 -1.99 -11.07 -10.71
CA GLY A 39 -3.02 -12.06 -10.38
C GLY A 39 -4.37 -11.72 -10.99
N TYR A 40 -5.39 -12.48 -10.58
CA TYR A 40 -6.77 -12.22 -10.96
C TYR A 40 -7.71 -12.39 -9.78
N VAL A 41 -8.87 -11.75 -9.86
CA VAL A 41 -9.99 -11.89 -8.92
C VAL A 41 -11.30 -11.97 -9.70
N PHE A 42 -12.32 -12.60 -9.12
CA PHE A 42 -13.66 -12.56 -9.68
C PHE A 42 -14.45 -11.42 -9.05
N THR A 43 -15.19 -10.69 -9.88
CA THR A 43 -16.20 -9.78 -9.38
C THR A 43 -17.39 -10.56 -8.81
N ASP A 44 -18.07 -9.97 -7.83
CA ASP A 44 -19.33 -10.50 -7.32
C ASP A 44 -20.52 -10.14 -8.23
N ALA A 45 -21.73 -10.47 -7.78
CA ALA A 45 -22.97 -10.19 -8.52
C ALA A 45 -23.28 -8.69 -8.70
N THR A 46 -22.63 -7.82 -7.93
CA THR A 46 -22.72 -6.36 -8.04
C THR A 46 -21.61 -5.76 -8.90
N GLY A 47 -20.63 -6.57 -9.31
CA GLY A 47 -19.44 -6.13 -10.02
C GLY A 47 -18.29 -5.71 -9.11
N LEU A 48 -18.42 -5.84 -7.79
CA LEU A 48 -17.37 -5.49 -6.84
C LEU A 48 -16.29 -6.58 -6.77
N TRP A 49 -15.05 -6.16 -6.56
CA TRP A 49 -13.93 -7.08 -6.30
C TRP A 49 -12.97 -6.51 -5.27
N VAL A 50 -12.27 -7.41 -4.57
CA VAL A 50 -11.27 -7.11 -3.54
C VAL A 50 -10.09 -8.07 -3.69
N MET A 51 -8.87 -7.56 -3.72
CA MET A 51 -7.64 -8.36 -3.79
C MET A 51 -6.60 -7.82 -2.81
N GLU A 52 -6.07 -8.68 -1.95
CA GLU A 52 -4.84 -8.41 -1.20
C GLU A 52 -3.63 -8.65 -2.10
N VAL A 53 -2.70 -7.69 -2.16
CA VAL A 53 -1.48 -7.82 -2.97
C VAL A 53 -0.52 -8.83 -2.34
N SER A 54 -0.13 -9.84 -3.13
CA SER A 54 0.88 -10.83 -2.76
C SER A 54 1.69 -11.27 -3.99
N PRO A 55 3.04 -11.39 -3.91
CA PRO A 55 3.89 -11.18 -2.73
C PRO A 55 3.96 -9.71 -2.28
N LYS A 56 4.58 -9.45 -1.13
CA LYS A 56 4.78 -8.07 -0.63
C LYS A 56 5.52 -7.23 -1.69
N LEU A 57 5.11 -5.98 -1.82
CA LEU A 57 5.77 -5.00 -2.66
C LEU A 57 7.09 -4.54 -2.02
N ALA A 58 8.01 -4.09 -2.87
CA ALA A 58 9.24 -3.43 -2.42
C ALA A 58 8.95 -1.96 -2.08
N GLU A 59 9.93 -1.26 -1.52
CA GLU A 59 9.86 0.20 -1.45
C GLU A 59 10.01 0.81 -2.84
N GLY A 60 9.31 1.91 -3.10
CA GLY A 60 9.33 2.61 -4.37
C GLY A 60 7.95 2.79 -5.01
N GLU A 61 7.95 3.23 -6.26
CA GLU A 61 6.73 3.47 -7.03
C GLU A 61 6.20 2.19 -7.66
N HIS A 62 4.90 1.97 -7.53
CA HIS A 62 4.16 0.86 -8.12
C HIS A 62 2.97 1.39 -8.92
N THR A 63 2.86 0.98 -10.19
CA THR A 63 1.72 1.32 -11.05
C THR A 63 0.85 0.09 -11.28
N PHE A 64 -0.42 0.18 -10.91
CA PHE A 64 -1.42 -0.85 -11.08
C PHE A 64 -2.33 -0.55 -12.27
N THR A 65 -2.65 -1.59 -13.04
CA THR A 65 -3.70 -1.54 -14.06
C THR A 65 -4.58 -2.78 -13.94
N VAL A 66 -5.86 -2.63 -14.28
CA VAL A 66 -6.80 -3.74 -14.33
C VAL A 66 -7.29 -3.98 -15.75
N VAL A 67 -7.53 -5.25 -16.09
CA VAL A 67 -8.12 -5.66 -17.36
C VAL A 67 -9.36 -6.50 -17.09
N ASP A 68 -10.51 -6.01 -17.54
CA ASP A 68 -11.80 -6.71 -17.50
C ASP A 68 -12.35 -6.81 -18.92
N ALA A 69 -12.77 -8.02 -19.32
CA ALA A 69 -13.31 -8.30 -20.65
C ALA A 69 -12.45 -7.77 -21.84
N GLY A 70 -11.13 -7.64 -21.65
CA GLY A 70 -10.19 -7.12 -22.66
C GLY A 70 -10.03 -5.60 -22.69
N VAL A 71 -10.72 -4.87 -21.82
CA VAL A 71 -10.59 -3.41 -21.65
C VAL A 71 -9.67 -3.12 -20.47
N SER A 72 -8.68 -2.25 -20.67
CA SER A 72 -7.75 -1.82 -19.61
C SER A 72 -8.22 -0.54 -18.93
N SER A 73 -7.95 -0.40 -17.63
CA SER A 73 -8.17 0.85 -16.89
C SER A 73 -7.09 1.90 -17.15
N ASP A 74 -7.35 3.12 -16.70
CA ASP A 74 -6.28 4.09 -16.43
C ASP A 74 -5.32 3.56 -15.34
N PRO A 75 -4.04 3.98 -15.35
CA PRO A 75 -3.07 3.58 -14.35
C PRO A 75 -3.37 4.18 -12.97
N PHE A 76 -3.17 3.36 -11.94
CA PHE A 76 -3.22 3.77 -10.54
C PHE A 76 -1.84 3.63 -9.91
N THR A 77 -1.22 4.72 -9.51
CA THR A 77 0.12 4.74 -8.95
C THR A 77 0.08 4.89 -7.43
N VAL A 78 0.94 4.15 -6.73
CA VAL A 78 1.16 4.27 -5.30
C VAL A 78 2.66 4.16 -5.00
N THR A 79 3.13 4.96 -4.04
CA THR A 79 4.50 4.86 -3.54
C THR A 79 4.53 4.13 -2.20
N ILE A 80 5.30 3.06 -2.11
CA ILE A 80 5.60 2.37 -0.86
C ILE A 80 6.81 3.05 -0.23
N GLY A 81 6.58 3.74 0.88
CA GLY A 81 7.63 4.33 1.71
C GLY A 81 8.18 3.32 2.71
N ALA A 82 9.35 3.64 3.27
CA ALA A 82 9.85 2.92 4.44
C ALA A 82 8.83 3.05 5.58
N PRO A 83 8.58 1.99 6.37
CA PRO A 83 7.73 2.10 7.55
C PRO A 83 8.29 3.20 8.44
N ASP A 84 7.41 4.13 8.85
CA ASP A 84 7.73 5.20 9.78
C ASP A 84 8.34 4.57 11.04
N SER A 85 9.66 4.49 11.07
CA SER A 85 10.38 3.99 12.22
C SER A 85 10.24 5.08 13.26
N ALA A 86 9.36 4.87 14.25
CA ALA A 86 9.28 5.74 15.41
C ALA A 86 10.69 5.88 16.00
N LYS A 87 11.33 7.01 15.72
CA LYS A 87 12.73 7.24 16.07
C LYS A 87 12.80 7.43 17.58
N PRO A 88 13.70 6.75 18.32
CA PRO A 88 13.78 6.93 19.76
C PRO A 88 14.21 8.37 20.10
N SER A 89 13.54 8.99 21.08
CA SER A 89 13.93 10.28 21.69
C SER A 89 14.48 10.06 23.10
N ILE A 90 15.32 10.99 23.55
CA ILE A 90 15.67 11.15 24.97
C ILE A 90 14.84 12.30 25.50
N ASP A 91 13.94 12.04 26.44
CA ASP A 91 13.02 13.06 26.96
C ASP A 91 13.66 13.94 28.03
N SER A 92 14.58 13.39 28.82
CA SER A 92 15.38 14.16 29.78
C SER A 92 16.66 13.41 30.17
N MET A 93 17.67 14.16 30.57
CA MET A 93 18.87 13.64 31.24
C MET A 93 19.05 14.41 32.54
N PHE A 94 19.28 13.68 33.63
CA PHE A 94 19.60 14.25 34.94
C PHE A 94 21.06 13.94 35.27
N ASP A 95 21.82 14.97 35.64
CA ASP A 95 23.12 14.79 36.29
C ASP A 95 22.90 14.65 37.80
N ASN A 96 23.44 13.59 38.41
CA ASN A 96 23.37 13.34 39.84
C ASN A 96 24.73 13.43 40.54
N PHE A 97 25.76 13.96 39.87
CA PHE A 97 27.10 14.03 40.42
C PHE A 97 27.61 15.46 40.56
N GLY A 98 27.67 15.93 41.81
CA GLY A 98 28.29 17.18 42.20
C GLY A 98 28.52 17.16 43.70
N VAL A 99 29.66 16.64 44.14
CA VAL A 99 30.18 17.01 45.46
C VAL A 99 30.72 18.42 45.32
N SER A 100 29.97 19.41 45.79
CA SER A 100 30.62 20.65 46.22
C SER A 100 31.51 20.25 47.39
N GLY A 101 32.84 20.30 47.19
CA GLY A 101 33.71 20.66 48.31
C GLY A 101 33.16 21.97 48.89
N ASP A 102 33.11 22.16 50.20
CA ASP A 102 34.19 22.00 51.18
C ASP A 102 33.66 21.59 52.57
#